data_AF-A0A7J9HU45-F1
#
_entry.id   AF-A0A7J9HU45-F1
#
_cell.length_a   1.000
_cell.length_b   1.000
_cell.length_c   1.000
_cell.angle_alpha   90.00
_cell.angle_beta   90.00
_cell.angle_gamma   90.00
#
_symmetry.space_group_name_H-M   'P 1'
#
loop_
_entity.id
_entity.type
_entity.pdbx_description
1 polymer ?
#
loop_
_entity_poly.entity_id
_entity_poly.type
_entity_poly.pdbx_seq_one_letter_code
_entity_poly.pdbx_strand_id
1 'polypeptide(L)'
;FVVIDLSAGPCTYGKIETEEGSVSPRTLPRIRSILFPGGLASVSNRATHDNFMGHLAALVATTVEHVIAPDVRFETVDLTTRLLIPIIILQNHNRYNIMVKGHNYSIDIEAIEAEVKKLVHDDQEVVIIGGSHALHHHEKLAIAVSKAMRGHSLQETKRDGRFHVHTKTYLDGAILKEEMERSADVLAAGLLEMADPSLSNKFFLRQQHWMDESENSTDSVLKHKPLWASYNSKVGKDKKKKKQKKKGDLHPTYGTRVIPVFVLSLADVDPQLMMEDESFVWTGNDVVIVLEHQSPNIPLSYVSETERRHAIPSQAQRHIVAGLASAVGGLSAPYEKASHVHERPVVNWLWAAGCHPFGPFSNTSRISQMLQDVALRNTIYARVDSALRTIRDTSEAVQSFAAEYLKTPLGEPVKGKKNKSTTELWLEKFYKKTTNLPEPFPHELVERLEKYL
;
A
#
# COMPACT_ATOMS: atom_id res chain seq x y z
N PHE A 1 17.83 17.73 -2.90
CA PHE A 1 17.46 19.00 -3.56
C PHE A 1 17.02 18.68 -4.99
N VAL A 2 16.00 19.38 -5.50
CA VAL A 2 15.51 19.21 -6.88
C VAL A 2 16.18 20.29 -7.74
N VAL A 3 16.82 19.87 -8.84
CA VAL A 3 17.39 20.79 -9.82
C VAL A 3 16.60 20.66 -11.10
N ILE A 4 16.04 21.78 -11.57
CA ILE A 4 15.32 21.84 -12.83
C ILE A 4 16.08 22.79 -13.74
N ASP A 5 16.60 22.24 -14.83
CA ASP A 5 17.26 23.03 -15.86
C ASP A 5 16.20 23.60 -16.83
N LEU A 6 15.87 24.88 -16.65
CA LEU A 6 14.94 25.59 -17.53
C LEU A 6 15.52 25.88 -18.93
N SER A 7 16.84 25.68 -19.11
CA SER A 7 17.53 25.84 -20.38
C SER A 7 17.68 24.54 -21.17
N ALA A 8 17.46 23.38 -20.52
CA ALA A 8 17.57 22.07 -21.14
C ALA A 8 16.64 21.94 -22.37
N GLY A 9 17.16 21.26 -23.41
CA GLY A 9 16.54 21.11 -24.73
C GLY A 9 15.14 20.50 -24.72
N PRO A 10 14.38 20.57 -25.85
CA PRO A 10 13.01 20.06 -25.92
C PRO A 10 13.01 18.57 -25.60
N CYS A 11 12.36 18.20 -24.49
CA CYS A 11 12.04 16.81 -24.21
C CYS A 11 10.55 16.62 -24.44
N THR A 12 10.18 15.71 -25.33
CA THR A 12 8.80 15.31 -25.55
C THR A 12 8.62 13.86 -25.15
N TYR A 13 7.80 13.61 -24.14
CA TYR A 13 7.53 12.24 -23.72
C TYR A 13 6.20 12.14 -22.99
N GLY A 14 5.59 10.95 -23.06
CA GLY A 14 4.27 10.70 -22.51
C GLY A 14 3.65 9.45 -23.12
N LYS A 15 2.36 9.24 -22.84
CA LYS A 15 1.58 8.14 -23.43
C LYS A 15 1.08 8.55 -24.83
N ILE A 16 1.09 7.63 -25.79
CA ILE A 16 0.70 7.90 -27.19
C ILE A 16 -0.80 8.18 -27.29
N GLU A 17 -1.61 7.43 -26.55
CA GLU A 17 -3.08 7.48 -26.67
C GLU A 17 -3.71 8.65 -25.92
N THR A 18 -3.02 9.19 -24.92
CA THR A 18 -3.53 10.23 -24.03
C THR A 18 -2.51 11.36 -23.89
N GLU A 19 -2.93 12.58 -24.21
CA GLU A 19 -2.09 13.76 -24.00
C GLU A 19 -2.00 14.18 -22.51
N GLU A 20 -2.78 13.54 -21.63
CA GLU A 20 -2.79 13.83 -20.20
C GLU A 20 -1.41 13.65 -19.58
N GLY A 21 -0.94 14.71 -18.91
CA GLY A 21 0.36 14.73 -18.25
C GLY A 21 1.56 14.71 -19.17
N SER A 22 1.38 14.74 -20.50
CA SER A 22 2.48 14.65 -21.45
C SER A 22 3.43 15.85 -21.34
N VAL A 23 4.71 15.56 -21.51
CA VAL A 23 5.75 16.58 -21.53
C VAL A 23 5.95 17.02 -22.97
N SER A 24 5.84 18.32 -23.18
CA SER A 24 6.04 19.00 -24.44
C SER A 24 7.08 20.10 -24.27
N PRO A 25 7.56 20.74 -25.36
CA PRO A 25 8.50 21.85 -25.25
C PRO A 25 7.91 23.09 -24.54
N ARG A 26 6.59 23.12 -24.32
CA ARG A 26 5.88 24.18 -23.60
C ARG A 26 5.63 23.87 -22.13
N THR A 27 5.85 22.63 -21.69
CA THR A 27 5.58 22.19 -20.31
C THR A 27 6.51 22.85 -19.29
N LEU A 28 7.75 23.13 -19.67
CA LEU A 28 8.70 23.87 -18.83
C LEU A 28 8.79 25.34 -19.27
N PRO A 29 8.87 26.31 -18.32
CA PRO A 29 9.01 27.72 -18.63
C PRO A 29 10.38 27.99 -19.25
N ARG A 30 10.41 28.28 -20.56
CA ARG A 30 11.65 28.65 -21.27
C ARG A 30 11.67 30.11 -21.63
N ILE A 31 12.77 30.76 -21.27
CA ILE A 31 13.02 32.16 -21.61
C ILE A 31 12.95 32.36 -23.13
N ARG A 32 13.52 31.44 -23.92
CA ARG A 32 13.53 31.54 -25.39
C ARG A 32 12.15 31.40 -26.03
N SER A 33 11.30 30.48 -25.56
CA SER A 33 9.96 30.30 -26.15
C SER A 33 8.98 31.41 -25.76
N ILE A 34 9.21 32.04 -24.61
CA ILE A 34 8.37 33.11 -24.08
C ILE A 34 8.78 34.49 -24.64
N LEU A 35 10.08 34.74 -24.85
CA LEU A 35 10.55 35.96 -25.50
C LEU A 35 10.36 35.96 -27.02
N PHE A 36 10.39 34.78 -27.66
CA PHE A 36 10.31 34.63 -29.11
C PHE A 36 9.28 33.55 -29.54
N PRO A 37 7.99 33.70 -29.21
CA PRO A 37 6.97 32.67 -29.48
C PRO A 37 6.70 32.43 -30.98
N GLY A 38 7.13 33.33 -31.87
CA GLY A 38 6.95 33.23 -33.33
C GLY A 38 8.17 33.69 -34.16
N GLY A 39 9.37 33.78 -33.57
CA GLY A 39 10.57 34.35 -34.20
C GLY A 39 10.96 35.73 -33.66
N LEU A 40 11.74 36.51 -34.45
CA LEU A 40 12.43 37.77 -34.09
C LEU A 40 11.52 38.95 -33.65
N ALA A 41 10.20 38.78 -33.57
CA ALA A 41 9.29 39.84 -33.13
C ALA A 41 9.03 39.75 -31.62
N SER A 42 9.49 40.76 -30.88
CA SER A 42 9.24 40.92 -29.44
C SER A 42 7.75 41.16 -29.20
N VAL A 43 7.10 40.27 -28.44
CA VAL A 43 5.80 40.53 -27.82
C VAL A 43 5.98 41.52 -26.66
N SER A 44 4.92 42.22 -26.24
CA SER A 44 4.93 43.13 -25.08
C SER A 44 5.60 42.49 -23.85
N ASN A 45 6.63 43.17 -23.31
CA ASN A 45 7.43 42.69 -22.17
C ASN A 45 6.64 42.37 -20.90
N ARG A 46 5.47 42.99 -20.68
CA ARG A 46 4.65 42.70 -19.49
C ARG A 46 3.93 41.36 -19.61
N ALA A 47 3.29 41.12 -20.76
CA ALA A 47 2.55 39.87 -21.00
C ALA A 47 3.48 38.64 -21.03
N THR A 48 4.70 38.79 -21.52
CA THR A 48 5.70 37.70 -21.52
C THR A 48 6.21 37.39 -20.10
N HIS A 49 6.41 38.42 -19.28
CA HIS A 49 6.78 38.24 -17.88
C HIS A 49 5.69 37.55 -17.06
N ASP A 50 4.44 38.00 -17.16
CA ASP A 50 3.33 37.43 -16.40
C ASP A 50 3.09 35.96 -16.76
N ASN A 51 3.19 35.60 -18.05
CA ASN A 51 3.10 34.21 -18.50
C ASN A 51 4.27 33.35 -18.00
N PHE A 52 5.50 33.88 -18.01
CA PHE A 52 6.65 33.17 -17.45
C PHE A 52 6.47 32.92 -15.95
N MET A 53 6.05 33.93 -15.20
CA MET A 53 5.80 33.82 -13.77
C MET A 53 4.66 32.84 -13.46
N GLY A 54 3.60 32.83 -14.27
CA GLY A 54 2.52 31.86 -14.17
C GLY A 54 2.99 30.42 -14.38
N HIS A 55 3.78 30.15 -15.42
CA HIS A 55 4.35 28.83 -15.67
C HIS A 55 5.36 28.40 -14.59
N LEU A 56 6.18 29.33 -14.09
CA LEU A 56 7.11 29.05 -13.01
C LEU A 56 6.36 28.73 -11.71
N ALA A 57 5.30 29.48 -11.39
CA ALA A 57 4.46 29.21 -10.23
C ALA A 57 3.77 27.83 -10.34
N ALA A 58 3.26 27.47 -11.54
CA ALA A 58 2.70 26.16 -11.81
C ALA A 58 3.74 25.03 -11.68
N LEU A 59 4.98 25.26 -12.14
CA LEU A 59 6.08 24.31 -11.96
C LEU A 59 6.40 24.11 -10.48
N VAL A 60 6.48 25.18 -9.69
CA VAL A 60 6.71 25.08 -8.24
C VAL A 60 5.56 24.34 -7.56
N ALA A 61 4.31 24.68 -7.88
CA ALA A 61 3.14 24.00 -7.33
C ALA A 61 3.17 22.50 -7.63
N THR A 62 3.39 22.11 -8.90
CA THR A 62 3.50 20.70 -9.27
C THR A 62 4.70 20.00 -8.63
N THR A 63 5.83 20.69 -8.44
CA THR A 63 6.98 20.15 -7.70
C THR A 63 6.61 19.82 -6.25
N VAL A 64 5.86 20.72 -5.61
CA VAL A 64 5.38 20.51 -4.24
C VAL A 64 4.43 19.32 -4.20
N GLU A 65 3.46 19.27 -5.10
CA GLU A 65 2.42 18.24 -5.12
C GLU A 65 2.94 16.84 -5.47
N HIS A 66 3.90 16.72 -6.39
CA HIS A 66 4.36 15.41 -6.88
C HIS A 66 5.64 14.90 -6.21
N VAL A 67 6.51 15.81 -5.76
CA VAL A 67 7.86 15.43 -5.29
C VAL A 67 8.03 15.68 -3.80
N ILE A 68 7.63 16.86 -3.30
CA ILE A 68 7.85 17.24 -1.89
C ILE A 68 6.76 16.64 -0.99
N ALA A 69 5.51 16.78 -1.40
CA ALA A 69 4.32 16.37 -0.66
C ALA A 69 3.34 15.58 -1.53
N PRO A 70 3.76 14.43 -2.08
CA PRO A 70 2.88 13.53 -2.79
C PRO A 70 1.82 12.94 -1.88
N ASP A 71 0.72 12.51 -2.53
CA ASP A 71 -0.35 11.77 -1.90
C ASP A 71 0.13 10.40 -1.40
N VAL A 72 -0.55 9.91 -0.36
CA VAL A 72 -0.29 8.59 0.21
C VAL A 72 -1.11 7.56 -0.56
N ARG A 73 -0.45 6.54 -1.13
CA ARG A 73 -1.11 5.54 -1.98
C ARG A 73 -2.00 4.59 -1.19
N PHE A 74 -1.50 4.11 -0.05
CA PHE A 74 -2.24 3.23 0.86
C PHE A 74 -2.22 3.81 2.26
N GLU A 75 -3.34 3.67 2.97
CA GLU A 75 -3.41 4.04 4.37
C GLU A 75 -2.50 3.09 5.18
N THR A 76 -1.31 3.57 5.57
CA THR A 76 -0.26 2.78 6.22
C THR A 76 -0.38 2.86 7.74
N VAL A 77 -1.50 2.40 8.30
CA VAL A 77 -1.69 2.39 9.76
C VAL A 77 -0.96 1.18 10.37
N ASP A 78 0.36 1.27 10.46
CA ASP A 78 1.17 0.23 11.10
C ASP A 78 2.05 0.77 12.22
N LEU A 79 1.66 0.41 13.45
CA LEU A 79 2.43 0.61 14.67
C LEU A 79 3.43 -0.54 14.92
N THR A 80 3.71 -1.34 13.89
CA THR A 80 4.43 -2.60 14.01
C THR A 80 5.91 -2.39 14.32
N THR A 81 6.45 -3.16 15.25
CA THR A 81 7.90 -3.14 15.56
C THR A 81 8.71 -4.00 14.60
N ARG A 82 8.06 -4.96 13.94
CA ARG A 82 8.70 -5.89 13.00
C ARG A 82 7.94 -5.97 11.68
N LEU A 83 8.67 -5.92 10.58
CA LEU A 83 8.19 -6.09 9.22
C LEU A 83 8.78 -7.37 8.63
N LEU A 84 7.92 -8.35 8.34
CA LEU A 84 8.29 -9.61 7.72
C LEU A 84 7.86 -9.61 6.24
N ILE A 85 8.82 -9.79 5.33
CA ILE A 85 8.59 -9.78 3.89
C ILE A 85 8.98 -11.15 3.31
N PRO A 86 8.03 -12.08 3.16
CA PRO A 86 8.27 -13.32 2.44
C PRO A 86 8.23 -13.06 0.92
N ILE A 87 9.37 -13.22 0.23
CA ILE A 87 9.47 -13.20 -1.23
C ILE A 87 9.33 -14.64 -1.74
N ILE A 88 8.21 -14.93 -2.38
CA ILE A 88 7.87 -16.25 -2.88
C ILE A 88 7.90 -16.22 -4.40
N ILE A 89 8.85 -16.96 -4.96
CA ILE A 89 8.98 -17.14 -6.40
C ILE A 89 8.17 -18.36 -6.81
N LEU A 90 7.16 -18.17 -7.64
CA LEU A 90 6.34 -19.21 -8.23
C LEU A 90 6.77 -19.40 -9.69
N GLN A 91 7.45 -20.51 -9.97
CA GLN A 91 8.01 -20.78 -11.30
C GLN A 91 7.24 -21.91 -12.02
N ASN A 92 6.87 -21.71 -13.28
CA ASN A 92 6.27 -22.76 -14.12
C ASN A 92 7.32 -23.54 -14.95
N HIS A 93 8.60 -23.20 -14.81
CA HIS A 93 9.70 -23.74 -15.60
C HIS A 93 10.90 -24.13 -14.73
N ASN A 94 11.84 -24.86 -15.34
CA ASN A 94 13.13 -25.20 -14.73
C ASN A 94 14.32 -24.68 -15.57
N ARG A 95 14.12 -23.60 -16.34
CA ARG A 95 15.13 -23.03 -17.25
C ARG A 95 16.24 -22.28 -16.49
N TYR A 96 15.86 -21.60 -15.41
CA TYR A 96 16.74 -20.81 -14.58
C TYR A 96 16.12 -20.65 -13.19
N ASN A 97 16.95 -20.25 -12.23
CA ASN A 97 16.53 -19.94 -10.88
C ASN A 97 16.84 -18.47 -10.58
N ILE A 98 15.80 -17.70 -10.27
CA ILE A 98 15.85 -16.27 -9.96
C ILE A 98 16.67 -15.97 -8.69
N MET A 99 16.74 -16.92 -7.76
CA MET A 99 17.49 -16.75 -6.50
C MET A 99 19.00 -16.89 -6.65
N VAL A 100 19.47 -17.45 -7.77
CA VAL A 100 20.91 -17.65 -8.00
C VAL A 100 21.49 -16.37 -8.57
N LYS A 101 22.42 -15.74 -7.83
CA LYS A 101 23.10 -14.52 -8.24
C LYS A 101 23.90 -14.75 -9.53
N GLY A 102 23.97 -13.73 -10.40
CA GLY A 102 24.85 -13.72 -11.58
C GLY A 102 24.16 -13.68 -12.94
N HIS A 103 22.83 -13.51 -12.96
CA HIS A 103 22.05 -13.40 -14.20
C HIS A 103 21.20 -12.13 -14.23
N ASN A 104 20.77 -11.71 -15.42
CA ASN A 104 19.97 -10.48 -15.59
C ASN A 104 18.58 -10.57 -14.94
N TYR A 105 18.09 -11.79 -14.73
CA TYR A 105 16.83 -12.13 -14.07
C TYR A 105 17.03 -12.52 -12.60
N SER A 106 18.25 -12.38 -12.05
CA SER A 106 18.50 -12.72 -10.65
C SER A 106 18.04 -11.60 -9.72
N ILE A 107 17.55 -11.97 -8.54
CA ILE A 107 17.13 -11.04 -7.49
C ILE A 107 18.15 -11.07 -6.36
N ASP A 108 18.62 -9.90 -5.95
CA ASP A 108 19.47 -9.75 -4.77
C ASP A 108 18.66 -9.32 -3.54
N ILE A 109 18.42 -10.27 -2.64
CA ILE A 109 17.61 -10.06 -1.42
C ILE A 109 18.27 -9.03 -0.51
N GLU A 110 19.60 -9.06 -0.38
CA GLU A 110 20.35 -8.12 0.47
C GLU A 110 20.20 -6.67 -0.05
N ALA A 111 20.21 -6.50 -1.37
CA ALA A 111 19.99 -5.20 -1.99
C ALA A 111 18.55 -4.71 -1.81
N ILE A 112 17.56 -5.60 -1.91
CA ILE A 112 16.15 -5.26 -1.61
C ILE A 112 16.01 -4.86 -0.14
N GLU A 113 16.58 -5.63 0.78
CA GLU A 113 16.55 -5.34 2.22
C GLU A 113 17.18 -3.97 2.52
N ALA A 114 18.30 -3.66 1.89
CA ALA A 114 18.96 -2.37 2.03
C ALA A 114 18.10 -1.20 1.53
N GLU A 115 17.32 -1.37 0.45
CA GLU A 115 16.42 -0.31 -0.03
C GLU A 115 15.15 -0.21 0.83
N VAL A 116 14.59 -1.33 1.30
CA VAL A 116 13.41 -1.34 2.19
C VAL A 116 13.72 -0.72 3.55
N LYS A 117 14.90 -0.99 4.13
CA LYS A 117 15.31 -0.39 5.41
C LYS A 117 15.31 1.13 5.38
N LYS A 118 15.53 1.76 4.21
CA LYS A 118 15.51 3.22 4.08
C LYS A 118 14.10 3.83 4.12
N LEU A 119 13.06 3.02 3.96
CA LEU A 119 11.66 3.44 3.97
C LEU A 119 11.03 3.38 5.36
N VAL A 120 11.72 2.74 6.29
CA VAL A 120 11.22 2.31 7.59
C VAL A 120 12.03 3.04 8.67
N HIS A 121 11.45 3.25 9.87
CA HIS A 121 12.20 3.86 10.97
C HIS A 121 13.31 2.93 11.49
N ASP A 122 14.40 3.50 12.00
CA ASP A 122 15.58 2.75 12.49
C ASP A 122 15.25 1.72 13.60
N ASP A 123 14.20 1.96 14.39
CA ASP A 123 13.76 1.07 15.48
C ASP A 123 12.94 -0.15 14.99
N GLN A 124 12.55 -0.20 13.71
CA GLN A 124 11.73 -1.28 13.17
C GLN A 124 12.61 -2.35 12.52
N GLU A 125 12.43 -3.60 12.94
CA GLU A 125 13.17 -4.73 12.41
C GLU A 125 12.57 -5.17 11.06
N VAL A 126 13.35 -5.11 9.99
CA VAL A 126 12.98 -5.63 8.66
C VAL A 126 13.61 -7.00 8.45
N VAL A 127 12.79 -8.01 8.21
CA VAL A 127 13.22 -9.39 7.92
C VAL A 127 12.66 -9.82 6.58
N ILE A 128 13.54 -10.14 5.64
CA ILE A 128 13.15 -10.64 4.32
C ILE A 128 13.52 -12.12 4.22
N ILE A 129 12.57 -12.96 3.78
CA ILE A 129 12.77 -14.40 3.60
C ILE A 129 12.43 -14.74 2.15
N GLY A 130 13.38 -15.30 1.42
CA GLY A 130 13.16 -15.75 0.04
C GLY A 130 12.91 -17.26 -0.06
N GLY A 131 11.94 -17.66 -0.88
CA GLY A 131 11.66 -19.05 -1.20
C GLY A 131 11.24 -19.22 -2.66
N SER A 132 11.59 -20.36 -3.28
CA SER A 132 11.19 -20.71 -4.64
C SER A 132 10.37 -21.99 -4.64
N HIS A 133 9.23 -21.95 -5.32
CA HIS A 133 8.27 -23.04 -5.41
C HIS A 133 7.87 -23.25 -6.87
N ALA A 134 7.77 -24.51 -7.28
CA ALA A 134 7.25 -24.81 -8.60
C ALA A 134 5.72 -24.65 -8.59
N LEU A 135 5.20 -23.87 -9.54
CA LEU A 135 3.77 -23.53 -9.61
C LEU A 135 2.88 -24.78 -9.77
N HIS A 136 3.38 -25.82 -10.43
CA HIS A 136 2.66 -27.08 -10.61
C HIS A 136 2.49 -27.90 -9.32
N HIS A 137 3.31 -27.68 -8.29
CA HIS A 137 3.09 -28.29 -6.97
C HIS A 137 1.91 -27.65 -6.23
N HIS A 138 1.49 -26.46 -6.67
CA HIS A 138 0.41 -25.68 -6.09
C HIS A 138 -0.75 -25.57 -7.09
N GLU A 139 -1.51 -26.65 -7.25
CA GLU A 139 -2.63 -26.74 -8.21
C GLU A 139 -3.57 -25.54 -8.10
N LYS A 140 -3.91 -25.13 -6.88
CA LYS A 140 -4.84 -24.01 -6.64
C LYS A 140 -4.27 -22.67 -7.06
N LEU A 141 -2.96 -22.45 -6.87
CA LEU A 141 -2.27 -21.23 -7.33
C LEU A 141 -2.13 -21.22 -8.85
N ALA A 142 -1.85 -22.37 -9.47
CA ALA A 142 -1.84 -22.49 -10.92
C ALA A 142 -3.23 -22.16 -11.51
N ILE A 143 -4.30 -22.63 -10.87
CA ILE A 143 -5.69 -22.29 -11.24
C ILE A 143 -5.94 -20.79 -11.04
N ALA A 144 -5.50 -20.19 -9.92
CA ALA A 144 -5.66 -18.76 -9.66
C ALA A 144 -4.98 -17.90 -10.74
N VAL A 145 -3.73 -18.22 -11.09
CA VAL A 145 -3.00 -17.56 -12.18
C VAL A 145 -3.76 -17.70 -13.51
N SER A 146 -4.22 -18.91 -13.84
CA SER A 146 -4.99 -19.14 -15.07
C SER A 146 -6.33 -18.40 -15.10
N LYS A 147 -7.02 -18.24 -13.97
CA LYS A 147 -8.28 -17.49 -13.86
C LYS A 147 -8.10 -15.98 -13.96
N ALA A 148 -6.95 -15.49 -13.48
CA ALA A 148 -6.58 -14.09 -13.51
C ALA A 148 -6.09 -13.62 -14.89
N MET A 149 -5.78 -14.55 -15.81
CA MET A 149 -5.47 -14.19 -17.20
C MET A 149 -6.72 -13.65 -17.90
N ARG A 150 -6.60 -12.43 -18.42
CA ARG A 150 -7.64 -11.72 -19.17
C ARG A 150 -7.12 -11.32 -20.55
N GLY A 151 -8.03 -10.98 -21.44
CA GLY A 151 -7.71 -10.49 -22.77
C GLY A 151 -8.52 -9.25 -23.10
N HIS A 152 -7.87 -8.23 -23.63
CA HIS A 152 -8.55 -7.05 -24.16
C HIS A 152 -8.17 -6.85 -25.63
N SER A 153 -9.12 -6.37 -26.42
CA SER A 153 -8.91 -6.11 -27.85
C SER A 153 -8.50 -4.66 -28.06
N LEU A 154 -7.23 -4.43 -28.43
CA LEU A 154 -6.73 -3.12 -28.84
C LEU A 154 -6.82 -2.95 -30.35
N GLN A 155 -7.08 -1.73 -30.79
CA GLN A 155 -7.06 -1.38 -32.20
C GLN A 155 -5.74 -0.67 -32.51
N GLU A 156 -4.78 -1.40 -33.08
CA GLU A 156 -3.51 -0.81 -33.49
C GLU A 156 -3.56 -0.41 -34.96
N THR A 157 -3.07 0.79 -35.26
CA THR A 157 -2.89 1.25 -36.64
C THR A 157 -1.62 0.66 -37.21
N LYS A 158 -1.74 -0.09 -38.32
CA LYS A 158 -0.56 -0.50 -39.08
C LYS A 158 0.04 0.71 -39.80
N ARG A 159 1.29 0.57 -40.26
CA ARG A 159 1.97 1.55 -41.12
C ARG A 159 1.17 1.88 -42.39
N ASP A 160 0.28 0.98 -42.82
CA ASP A 160 -0.61 1.15 -43.97
C ASP A 160 -1.91 1.93 -43.67
N GLY A 161 -2.07 2.48 -42.45
CA GLY A 161 -3.23 3.28 -42.04
C GLY A 161 -4.51 2.48 -41.77
N ARG A 162 -4.48 1.14 -41.89
CA ARG A 162 -5.61 0.27 -41.52
C ARG A 162 -5.53 -0.11 -40.04
N PHE A 163 -6.69 -0.14 -39.39
CA PHE A 163 -6.84 -0.65 -38.03
C PHE A 163 -6.83 -2.18 -38.05
N HIS A 164 -6.02 -2.79 -37.19
CA HIS A 164 -6.09 -4.21 -36.91
C HIS A 164 -6.45 -4.40 -35.44
N VAL A 165 -7.49 -5.21 -35.20
CA VAL A 165 -7.86 -5.59 -33.84
C VAL A 165 -6.86 -6.65 -33.38
N HIS A 166 -6.02 -6.32 -32.41
CA HIS A 166 -5.12 -7.23 -31.74
C HIS A 166 -5.62 -7.48 -30.32
N THR A 167 -5.90 -8.74 -30.00
CA THR A 167 -6.19 -9.14 -28.62
C THR A 167 -4.86 -9.33 -27.89
N LYS A 168 -4.63 -8.51 -26.86
CA LYS A 168 -3.49 -8.68 -25.94
C LYS A 168 -3.97 -9.38 -24.68
N THR A 169 -3.19 -10.35 -24.22
CA THR A 169 -3.44 -10.99 -22.93
C THR A 169 -2.71 -10.23 -21.82
N TYR A 170 -3.35 -10.11 -20.67
CA TYR A 170 -2.78 -9.48 -19.48
C TYR A 170 -3.17 -10.26 -18.23
N LEU A 171 -2.39 -10.09 -17.17
CA LEU A 171 -2.65 -10.67 -15.86
C LEU A 171 -3.30 -9.64 -14.94
N ASP A 172 -4.53 -9.92 -14.51
CA ASP A 172 -5.24 -9.07 -13.56
C ASP A 172 -4.78 -9.37 -12.13
N GLY A 173 -4.06 -8.42 -11.53
CA GLY A 173 -3.51 -8.59 -10.18
C GLY A 173 -4.57 -8.58 -9.07
N ALA A 174 -5.67 -7.84 -9.26
CA ALA A 174 -6.74 -7.75 -8.27
C ALA A 174 -7.53 -9.07 -8.20
N ILE A 175 -7.88 -9.62 -9.36
CA ILE A 175 -8.54 -10.93 -9.46
C ILE A 175 -7.60 -12.03 -8.96
N LEU A 176 -6.30 -11.95 -9.28
CA LEU A 176 -5.32 -12.93 -8.80
C LEU A 176 -5.25 -12.94 -7.27
N LYS A 177 -5.16 -11.77 -6.63
CA LYS A 177 -5.19 -11.66 -5.17
C LYS A 177 -6.45 -12.32 -4.60
N GLU A 178 -7.63 -11.96 -5.10
CA GLU A 178 -8.89 -12.50 -4.61
C GLU A 178 -8.99 -14.03 -4.77
N GLU A 179 -8.53 -14.57 -5.90
CA GLU A 179 -8.50 -16.02 -6.12
C GLU A 179 -7.45 -16.72 -5.23
N MET A 180 -6.32 -16.07 -4.92
CA MET A 180 -5.32 -16.59 -3.98
C MET A 180 -5.84 -16.61 -2.54
N GLU A 181 -6.57 -15.58 -2.10
CA GLU A 181 -7.23 -15.54 -0.78
C GLU A 181 -8.31 -16.61 -0.64
N ARG A 182 -9.12 -16.81 -1.68
CA ARG A 182 -10.15 -17.85 -1.71
C ARG A 182 -9.57 -19.25 -1.85
N SER A 183 -8.33 -19.36 -2.34
CA SER A 183 -7.69 -20.65 -2.53
C SER A 183 -7.39 -21.27 -1.16
N ALA A 184 -7.74 -22.54 -0.97
CA ALA A 184 -7.31 -23.28 0.22
C ALA A 184 -5.84 -23.74 0.12
N ASP A 185 -4.97 -22.97 -0.53
CA ASP A 185 -3.52 -23.21 -0.52
C ASP A 185 -2.91 -22.57 0.72
N VAL A 186 -2.22 -23.37 1.52
CA VAL A 186 -1.65 -22.94 2.80
C VAL A 186 -0.58 -21.87 2.60
N LEU A 187 0.15 -21.87 1.48
CA LEU A 187 1.21 -20.89 1.26
C LEU A 187 0.65 -19.51 0.97
N ALA A 188 -0.27 -19.39 0.01
CA ALA A 188 -0.81 -18.09 -0.36
C ALA A 188 -1.85 -17.60 0.64
N ALA A 189 -2.89 -18.39 0.92
CA ALA A 189 -3.95 -17.96 1.83
C ALA A 189 -3.43 -17.80 3.26
N GLY A 190 -2.52 -18.66 3.72
CA GLY A 190 -1.91 -18.50 5.04
C GLY A 190 -1.10 -17.20 5.17
N LEU A 191 -0.34 -16.82 4.15
CA LEU A 191 0.43 -15.57 4.18
C LEU A 191 -0.42 -14.33 3.98
N LEU A 192 -1.48 -14.42 3.17
CA LEU A 192 -2.45 -13.33 2.99
C LEU A 192 -3.28 -13.12 4.27
N GLU A 193 -3.74 -14.20 4.93
CA GLU A 193 -4.38 -14.12 6.25
C GLU A 193 -3.45 -13.54 7.33
N MET A 194 -2.14 -13.80 7.25
CA MET A 194 -1.14 -13.19 8.15
C MET A 194 -0.81 -11.74 7.78
N ALA A 195 -1.05 -11.33 6.54
CA ALA A 195 -0.87 -9.95 6.11
C ALA A 195 -1.99 -9.05 6.67
N ASP A 196 -3.17 -9.60 6.95
CA ASP A 196 -4.27 -8.90 7.62
C ASP A 196 -3.88 -8.49 9.06
N PRO A 197 -3.82 -7.17 9.36
CA PRO A 197 -3.39 -6.68 10.68
C PRO A 197 -4.27 -7.15 11.85
N SER A 198 -5.54 -7.46 11.58
CA SER A 198 -6.50 -7.91 12.61
C SER A 198 -6.31 -9.38 13.01
N LEU A 199 -5.78 -10.20 12.10
CA LEU A 199 -5.60 -11.64 12.27
C LEU A 199 -4.16 -11.99 12.67
N SER A 200 -3.18 -11.25 12.16
CA SER A 200 -1.76 -11.43 12.45
C SER A 200 -1.45 -11.39 13.96
N ASN A 201 -2.03 -10.42 14.68
CA ASN A 201 -1.87 -10.28 16.12
C ASN A 201 -2.31 -11.54 16.87
N LYS A 202 -3.41 -12.18 16.46
CA LYS A 202 -3.89 -13.42 17.10
C LYS A 202 -2.95 -14.59 16.82
N PHE A 203 -2.39 -14.67 15.61
CA PHE A 203 -1.49 -15.74 15.20
C PHE A 203 -0.17 -15.71 15.98
N PHE A 204 0.50 -14.56 16.02
CA PHE A 204 1.78 -14.41 16.72
C PHE A 204 1.64 -14.49 18.26
N LEU A 205 0.53 -14.01 18.82
CA LEU A 205 0.21 -14.22 20.25
C LEU A 205 0.01 -15.71 20.58
N ARG A 206 -0.61 -16.48 19.67
CA ARG A 206 -0.88 -17.91 19.87
C ARG A 206 0.40 -18.74 19.81
N GLN A 207 1.31 -18.44 18.89
CA GLN A 207 2.55 -19.21 18.70
C GLN A 207 3.49 -19.10 19.92
N GLN A 208 3.52 -17.96 20.62
CA GLN A 208 4.22 -17.83 21.91
C GLN A 208 3.66 -18.75 22.99
N HIS A 209 2.35 -18.97 23.04
CA HIS A 209 1.74 -19.91 23.98
C HIS A 209 2.12 -21.37 23.67
N TRP A 210 2.39 -21.69 22.40
CA TRP A 210 2.80 -23.04 21.98
C TRP A 210 4.25 -23.37 22.36
N MET A 211 5.13 -22.37 22.36
CA MET A 211 6.53 -22.54 22.80
C MET A 211 6.67 -22.67 24.33
N ASP A 212 5.68 -22.24 25.11
CA ASP A 212 5.66 -22.38 26.57
C ASP A 212 5.14 -23.75 27.05
N GLU A 213 4.59 -24.59 26.15
CA GLU A 213 4.05 -25.92 26.46
C GLU A 213 4.95 -27.10 26.03
N SER A 214 6.14 -26.85 25.47
CA SER A 214 7.04 -27.93 25.01
C SER A 214 7.95 -28.52 26.10
N GLU A 215 7.40 -28.78 27.28
CA GLU A 215 7.93 -29.77 28.23
C GLU A 215 6.78 -30.65 28.73
N ASN A 216 6.23 -31.49 27.85
CA ASN A 216 5.91 -32.90 28.09
C ASN A 216 4.99 -33.49 27.01
N SER A 217 5.58 -34.43 26.24
CA SER A 217 4.97 -35.62 25.64
C SER A 217 3.77 -35.52 24.67
N THR A 218 4.07 -35.96 23.44
CA THR A 218 3.34 -36.94 22.59
C THR A 218 1.95 -36.61 22.01
N ASP A 219 2.00 -36.39 20.69
CA ASP A 219 1.21 -37.08 19.66
C ASP A 219 -0.11 -36.47 19.14
N SER A 220 -0.23 -36.56 17.81
CA SER A 220 -1.40 -36.38 16.94
C SER A 220 -1.96 -34.97 16.64
N VAL A 221 -1.56 -34.48 15.45
CA VAL A 221 -2.42 -34.22 14.28
C VAL A 221 -3.89 -33.84 14.55
N LEU A 222 -4.24 -32.64 14.09
CA LEU A 222 -5.58 -32.20 13.63
C LEU A 222 -6.75 -33.11 14.03
N LYS A 223 -7.43 -32.77 15.13
CA LYS A 223 -8.82 -33.16 15.33
C LYS A 223 -9.67 -31.95 15.68
N HIS A 224 -10.63 -31.67 14.82
CA HIS A 224 -11.80 -30.85 15.11
C HIS A 224 -12.38 -31.26 16.47
N LYS A 225 -12.52 -30.33 17.41
CA LYS A 225 -13.39 -30.53 18.57
C LYS A 225 -14.82 -30.23 18.12
N PRO A 226 -15.76 -31.18 18.22
CA PRO A 226 -17.16 -30.89 17.96
C PRO A 226 -17.75 -30.06 19.12
N LEU A 227 -18.68 -29.17 18.78
CA LEU A 227 -19.32 -28.15 19.63
C LEU A 227 -20.09 -28.65 20.87
N TRP A 228 -20.12 -29.96 21.15
CA TRP A 228 -20.89 -30.53 22.26
C TRP A 228 -20.06 -30.87 23.51
N ALA A 229 -18.75 -30.62 23.51
CA ALA A 229 -17.88 -30.89 24.67
C ALA A 229 -17.95 -29.82 25.80
N SER A 230 -18.78 -28.78 25.67
CA SER A 230 -18.92 -27.72 26.69
C SER A 230 -19.96 -27.99 27.79
N TYR A 231 -20.61 -29.15 27.81
CA TYR A 231 -21.53 -29.51 28.88
C TYR A 231 -20.90 -30.56 29.81
N ASN A 232 -20.62 -30.11 31.04
CA ASN A 232 -20.18 -30.83 32.23
C ASN A 232 -18.68 -31.06 32.42
N SER A 233 -18.08 -30.31 33.33
CA SER A 233 -17.37 -30.92 34.47
C SER A 233 -17.29 -29.94 35.64
N LYS A 234 -17.28 -30.55 36.83
CA LYS A 234 -17.66 -30.01 38.12
C LYS A 234 -16.53 -29.24 38.79
N VAL A 235 -16.95 -28.38 39.71
CA VAL A 235 -16.20 -27.77 40.80
C VAL A 235 -15.23 -28.76 41.46
N GLY A 236 -13.93 -28.46 41.37
CA GLY A 236 -12.86 -29.11 42.12
C GLY A 236 -11.86 -28.05 42.60
N LYS A 237 -11.77 -27.88 43.93
CA LYS A 237 -10.80 -27.00 44.58
C LYS A 237 -9.42 -27.63 44.51
N ASP A 238 -8.47 -26.99 43.83
CA ASP A 238 -7.05 -27.34 43.96
C ASP A 238 -6.13 -26.13 44.23
N LYS A 239 -5.16 -26.41 45.09
CA LYS A 239 -4.31 -25.47 45.83
C LYS A 239 -3.34 -24.70 44.92
N LYS A 240 -3.35 -23.37 45.03
CA LYS A 240 -2.38 -22.46 44.38
C LYS A 240 -0.96 -22.69 44.94
N LYS A 241 -0.11 -23.37 44.17
CA LYS A 241 1.36 -23.23 44.29
C LYS A 241 1.80 -21.97 43.53
N LYS A 242 2.37 -21.00 44.25
CA LYS A 242 3.06 -19.83 43.66
C LYS A 242 4.29 -20.32 42.89
N LYS A 243 4.24 -20.34 41.55
CA LYS A 243 5.44 -20.37 40.70
C LYS A 243 6.01 -18.96 40.65
N GLN A 244 7.20 -18.75 41.22
CA GLN A 244 8.03 -17.57 40.94
C GLN A 244 8.42 -17.60 39.46
N LYS A 245 7.93 -16.65 38.67
CA LYS A 245 8.43 -16.42 37.31
C LYS A 245 9.85 -15.87 37.41
N LYS A 246 10.84 -16.61 36.90
CA LYS A 246 12.19 -16.11 36.65
C LYS A 246 12.07 -14.97 35.63
N LYS A 247 12.61 -13.80 35.95
CA LYS A 247 12.88 -12.72 34.98
C LYS A 247 14.04 -13.19 34.10
N GLY A 248 13.75 -13.50 32.85
CA GLY A 248 14.72 -13.75 31.78
C GLY A 248 14.00 -13.67 30.45
N ASP A 249 14.24 -12.59 29.72
CA ASP A 249 13.84 -12.26 28.34
C ASP A 249 12.42 -12.61 27.89
N LEU A 250 11.47 -11.80 28.35
CA LEU A 250 10.18 -11.63 27.68
C LEU A 250 10.26 -10.33 26.89
N HIS A 251 10.51 -10.41 25.58
CA HIS A 251 10.22 -9.29 24.70
C HIS A 251 8.74 -9.35 24.31
N PRO A 252 7.93 -8.35 24.69
CA PRO A 252 6.58 -8.23 24.16
C PRO A 252 6.68 -8.03 22.64
N THR A 253 6.18 -8.99 21.85
CA THR A 253 6.05 -8.86 20.39
C THR A 253 4.93 -7.87 20.09
N TYR A 254 5.26 -6.59 20.08
CA TYR A 254 4.39 -5.54 19.57
C TYR A 254 4.27 -5.68 18.04
N GLY A 255 3.20 -6.33 17.56
CA GLY A 255 2.71 -6.35 16.16
C GLY A 255 3.76 -6.63 15.07
N THR A 256 3.76 -7.83 14.48
CA THR A 256 4.51 -8.11 13.24
C THR A 256 3.60 -7.87 12.04
N ARG A 257 3.99 -7.00 11.10
CA ARG A 257 3.31 -6.85 9.81
C ARG A 257 3.94 -7.82 8.81
N VAL A 258 3.11 -8.57 8.09
CA VAL A 258 3.56 -9.45 7.01
C VAL A 258 3.16 -8.84 5.68
N ILE A 259 4.08 -8.71 4.73
CA ILE A 259 3.77 -8.27 3.35
C ILE A 259 4.36 -9.30 2.39
N PRO A 260 3.59 -10.31 1.95
CA PRO A 260 4.05 -11.24 0.94
C PRO A 260 4.32 -10.57 -0.41
N VAL A 261 5.42 -10.98 -1.04
CA VAL A 261 5.77 -10.62 -2.41
C VAL A 261 5.73 -11.90 -3.24
N PHE A 262 4.76 -12.01 -4.15
CA PHE A 262 4.67 -13.12 -5.08
C PHE A 262 5.31 -12.76 -6.41
N VAL A 263 6.39 -13.45 -6.78
CA VAL A 263 7.07 -13.28 -8.06
C VAL A 263 6.67 -14.44 -8.97
N LEU A 264 5.88 -14.15 -10.00
CA LEU A 264 5.44 -15.12 -10.99
C LEU A 264 6.49 -15.22 -12.10
N SER A 265 7.28 -16.28 -12.07
CA SER A 265 8.28 -16.59 -13.09
C SER A 265 7.68 -17.53 -14.12
N LEU A 266 7.19 -16.95 -15.21
CA LEU A 266 6.45 -17.67 -16.22
C LEU A 266 7.27 -17.78 -17.52
N ALA A 267 7.38 -18.99 -18.05
CA ALA A 267 7.88 -19.26 -19.40
C ALA A 267 6.77 -19.82 -20.28
N ASP A 268 6.97 -19.69 -21.59
CA ASP A 268 6.05 -20.17 -22.64
C ASP A 268 4.63 -19.58 -22.55
N VAL A 269 4.53 -18.40 -21.93
CA VAL A 269 3.34 -17.54 -21.94
C VAL A 269 3.41 -16.55 -23.11
N ASP A 270 2.33 -15.80 -23.33
CA ASP A 270 2.30 -14.71 -24.32
C ASP A 270 3.55 -13.81 -24.15
N PRO A 271 4.37 -13.61 -25.18
CA PRO A 271 5.54 -12.75 -25.11
C PRO A 271 5.23 -11.29 -24.74
N GLN A 272 3.99 -10.84 -24.93
CA GLN A 272 3.50 -9.51 -24.58
C GLN A 272 2.76 -9.47 -23.23
N LEU A 273 2.75 -10.57 -22.46
CA LEU A 273 2.05 -10.63 -21.19
C LEU A 273 2.57 -9.57 -20.23
N MET A 274 1.67 -8.70 -19.78
CA MET A 274 1.92 -7.70 -18.75
C MET A 274 0.79 -7.76 -17.73
N MET A 275 0.92 -7.03 -16.63
CA MET A 275 -0.21 -6.75 -15.75
C MET A 275 -1.06 -5.61 -16.32
N GLU A 276 -2.14 -5.27 -15.63
CA GLU A 276 -2.94 -4.08 -15.94
C GLU A 276 -2.06 -2.81 -16.05
N ASP A 277 -2.47 -1.87 -16.91
CA ASP A 277 -1.77 -0.62 -17.19
C ASP A 277 -0.34 -0.74 -17.74
N GLU A 278 -0.03 -1.83 -18.47
CA GLU A 278 1.29 -2.09 -19.07
C GLU A 278 2.43 -2.12 -18.01
N SER A 279 2.10 -2.54 -16.79
CA SER A 279 3.03 -2.72 -15.66
C SER A 279 3.45 -4.19 -15.50
N PHE A 280 4.55 -4.45 -14.79
CA PHE A 280 4.92 -5.80 -14.31
C PHE A 280 4.72 -5.97 -12.81
N VAL A 281 4.17 -4.96 -12.14
CA VAL A 281 3.88 -4.98 -10.72
C VAL A 281 2.45 -4.55 -10.48
N TRP A 282 1.78 -5.31 -9.63
CA TRP A 282 0.52 -4.92 -9.02
C TRP A 282 0.70 -4.88 -7.51
N THR A 283 0.18 -3.83 -6.90
CA THR A 283 0.38 -3.52 -5.49
C THR A 283 -0.96 -3.40 -4.78
N GLY A 284 -1.15 -4.20 -3.73
CA GLY A 284 -2.15 -3.99 -2.70
C GLY A 284 -1.53 -3.32 -1.47
N ASN A 285 -2.36 -3.09 -0.44
CA ASN A 285 -1.88 -2.59 0.86
C ASN A 285 -1.11 -3.67 1.64
N ASP A 286 -1.40 -4.93 1.34
CA ASP A 286 -1.02 -6.13 2.09
C ASP A 286 -0.21 -7.12 1.25
N VAL A 287 -0.21 -7.01 -0.08
CA VAL A 287 0.49 -7.93 -0.98
C VAL A 287 1.11 -7.20 -2.17
N VAL A 288 2.23 -7.72 -2.66
CA VAL A 288 2.87 -7.30 -3.90
C VAL A 288 2.92 -8.49 -4.85
N ILE A 289 2.48 -8.30 -6.09
CA ILE A 289 2.57 -9.32 -7.14
C ILE A 289 3.44 -8.78 -8.26
N VAL A 290 4.46 -9.53 -8.65
CA VAL A 290 5.40 -9.18 -9.71
C VAL A 290 5.38 -10.25 -10.77
N LEU A 291 5.31 -9.84 -12.03
CA LEU A 291 5.39 -10.70 -13.18
C LEU A 291 6.81 -10.66 -13.77
N GLU A 292 7.37 -11.83 -14.02
CA GLU A 292 8.65 -11.99 -14.69
C GLU A 292 8.54 -13.08 -15.76
N HIS A 293 9.09 -12.82 -16.95
CA HIS A 293 9.21 -13.82 -18.00
C HIS A 293 10.40 -13.50 -18.91
N GLN A 294 10.84 -14.49 -19.70
CA GLN A 294 12.05 -14.36 -20.54
C GLN A 294 11.81 -13.71 -21.91
N SER A 295 10.66 -13.07 -22.14
CA SER A 295 10.41 -12.47 -23.46
C SER A 295 11.34 -11.27 -23.71
N PRO A 296 11.64 -10.95 -24.98
CA PRO A 296 12.37 -9.73 -25.29
C PRO A 296 11.57 -8.49 -24.91
N ASN A 297 12.24 -7.34 -24.97
CA ASN A 297 11.68 -6.01 -24.74
C ASN A 297 10.26 -5.84 -25.33
N ILE A 298 9.28 -5.58 -24.47
CA ILE A 298 7.88 -5.40 -24.88
C ILE A 298 7.65 -3.92 -25.23
N PRO A 299 7.15 -3.57 -26.42
CA PRO A 299 6.87 -2.19 -26.77
C PRO A 299 5.67 -1.66 -25.97
N LEU A 300 5.90 -0.63 -25.17
CA LEU A 300 4.88 0.02 -24.35
C LEU A 300 4.22 1.17 -25.08
N SER A 301 3.02 1.58 -24.70
CA SER A 301 2.28 2.71 -25.29
C SER A 301 2.83 4.09 -24.89
N TYR A 302 4.10 4.16 -24.47
CA TYR A 302 4.80 5.39 -24.11
C TYR A 302 5.88 5.72 -25.14
N VAL A 303 6.08 7.01 -25.40
CA VAL A 303 7.12 7.53 -26.29
C VAL A 303 8.01 8.49 -25.53
N SER A 304 9.29 8.47 -25.91
CA SER A 304 10.25 9.49 -25.54
C SER A 304 10.95 9.96 -26.81
N GLU A 305 10.84 11.24 -27.09
CA GLU A 305 11.18 11.86 -28.36
C GLU A 305 10.58 11.11 -29.55
N THR A 306 11.43 10.42 -30.30
CA THR A 306 11.07 9.68 -31.50
C THR A 306 10.98 8.18 -31.27
N GLU A 307 11.31 7.71 -30.06
CA GLU A 307 11.43 6.29 -29.76
C GLU A 307 10.32 5.80 -28.82
N ARG A 308 9.71 4.67 -29.18
CA ARG A 308 8.78 3.96 -28.31
C ARG A 308 9.55 3.34 -27.15
N ARG A 309 9.05 3.51 -25.93
CA ARG A 309 9.64 2.89 -24.74
C ARG A 309 9.35 1.40 -24.73
N HIS A 310 10.29 0.67 -24.15
CA HIS A 310 10.18 -0.76 -24.02
C HIS A 310 10.27 -1.17 -22.55
N ALA A 311 9.43 -2.13 -22.18
CA ALA A 311 9.42 -2.80 -20.91
C ALA A 311 10.45 -3.93 -20.92
N ILE A 312 11.18 -4.12 -19.82
CA ILE A 312 12.14 -5.22 -19.66
C ILE A 312 11.60 -6.17 -18.59
N PRO A 313 10.95 -7.29 -18.98
CA PRO A 313 10.31 -8.18 -18.01
C PRO A 313 11.30 -8.88 -17.08
N SER A 314 12.59 -8.96 -17.45
CA SER A 314 13.62 -9.59 -16.64
C SER A 314 14.02 -8.79 -15.40
N GLN A 315 13.58 -7.53 -15.25
CA GLN A 315 13.98 -6.65 -14.14
C GLN A 315 13.06 -6.79 -12.91
N ALA A 316 12.79 -8.02 -12.47
CA ALA A 316 11.90 -8.31 -11.34
C ALA A 316 12.30 -7.54 -10.05
N GLN A 317 13.60 -7.42 -9.76
CA GLN A 317 14.08 -6.71 -8.57
C GLN A 317 13.57 -5.27 -8.49
N ARG A 318 13.56 -4.54 -9.62
CA ARG A 318 13.04 -3.17 -9.67
C ARG A 318 11.56 -3.14 -9.32
N HIS A 319 10.79 -4.05 -9.91
CA HIS A 319 9.34 -4.15 -9.71
C HIS A 319 9.00 -4.53 -8.26
N ILE A 320 9.79 -5.40 -7.63
CA ILE A 320 9.66 -5.72 -6.20
C ILE A 320 9.92 -4.49 -5.35
N VAL A 321 10.99 -3.74 -5.60
CA VAL A 321 11.29 -2.52 -4.84
C VAL A 321 10.20 -1.47 -5.06
N ALA A 322 9.66 -1.32 -6.27
CA ALA A 322 8.52 -0.44 -6.53
C ALA A 322 7.28 -0.85 -5.72
N GLY A 323 6.99 -2.16 -5.70
CA GLY A 323 5.84 -2.66 -4.97
C GLY A 323 5.95 -2.50 -3.47
N LEU A 324 7.12 -2.82 -2.92
CA LEU A 324 7.42 -2.62 -1.50
C LEU A 324 7.48 -1.14 -1.13
N ALA A 325 7.98 -0.26 -2.01
CA ALA A 325 7.95 1.18 -1.80
C ALA A 325 6.53 1.71 -1.62
N SER A 326 5.58 1.21 -2.40
CA SER A 326 4.16 1.54 -2.25
C SER A 326 3.53 0.90 -1.02
N ALA A 327 3.69 -0.40 -0.79
CA ALA A 327 3.02 -1.13 0.30
C ALA A 327 3.57 -0.77 1.70
N VAL A 328 4.90 -0.62 1.83
CA VAL A 328 5.57 -0.30 3.10
C VAL A 328 5.58 1.21 3.33
N GLY A 329 6.09 1.98 2.37
CA GLY A 329 6.30 3.43 2.52
C GLY A 329 5.08 4.29 2.18
N GLY A 330 3.98 3.68 1.72
CA GLY A 330 2.80 4.41 1.23
C GLY A 330 3.11 5.29 0.01
N LEU A 331 4.20 5.03 -0.70
CA LEU A 331 4.68 5.88 -1.79
C LEU A 331 3.79 5.73 -3.03
N SER A 332 3.25 6.85 -3.50
CA SER A 332 2.72 6.97 -4.86
C SER A 332 3.87 7.09 -5.86
N ALA A 333 3.63 6.68 -7.11
CA ALA A 333 4.60 6.95 -8.16
C ALA A 333 4.75 8.49 -8.32
N PRO A 334 5.96 9.04 -8.52
CA PRO A 334 6.15 10.50 -8.53
C PRO A 334 5.33 11.25 -9.58
N TYR A 335 4.92 10.57 -10.65
CA TYR A 335 4.08 11.14 -11.69
C TYR A 335 2.57 10.99 -11.43
N GLU A 336 2.14 10.26 -10.39
CA GLU A 336 0.73 10.02 -10.05
C GLU A 336 0.27 10.91 -8.89
N LYS A 337 -0.92 11.50 -9.03
CA LYS A 337 -1.61 12.28 -7.98
C LYS A 337 -3.08 11.89 -7.91
N ALA A 338 -3.63 11.79 -6.71
CA ALA A 338 -5.06 11.58 -6.53
C ALA A 338 -5.83 12.88 -6.84
N SER A 339 -6.83 12.81 -7.74
CA SER A 339 -7.72 13.95 -7.99
C SER A 339 -9.13 13.64 -7.50
N HIS A 340 -9.59 14.40 -6.52
CA HIS A 340 -10.97 14.31 -6.05
C HIS A 340 -11.97 14.79 -7.11
N VAL A 341 -11.58 15.74 -7.98
CA VAL A 341 -12.49 16.26 -9.02
C VAL A 341 -12.76 15.22 -10.11
N HIS A 342 -11.75 14.42 -10.44
CA HIS A 342 -11.86 13.38 -11.47
C HIS A 342 -12.17 11.99 -10.90
N GLU A 343 -12.18 11.84 -9.58
CA GLU A 343 -12.36 10.57 -8.86
C GLU A 343 -11.39 9.46 -9.35
N ARG A 344 -10.23 9.86 -9.87
CA ARG A 344 -9.20 8.96 -10.41
C ARG A 344 -7.81 9.56 -10.22
N PRO A 345 -6.73 8.75 -10.28
CA PRO A 345 -5.39 9.29 -10.37
C PRO A 345 -5.22 10.09 -11.67
N VAL A 346 -4.59 11.25 -11.54
CA VAL A 346 -4.13 12.11 -12.63
C VAL A 346 -2.63 11.94 -12.76
N VAL A 347 -2.16 11.95 -14.00
CA VAL A 347 -0.74 11.73 -14.30
C VAL A 347 -0.07 13.02 -14.75
N ASN A 348 1.16 13.23 -14.30
CA ASN A 348 2.07 14.27 -14.77
C ASN A 348 3.45 13.65 -15.03
N TRP A 349 3.72 13.32 -16.29
CA TRP A 349 4.93 12.62 -16.70
C TRP A 349 6.20 13.44 -16.49
N LEU A 350 6.11 14.75 -16.23
CA LEU A 350 7.28 15.59 -15.92
C LEU A 350 8.15 15.02 -14.79
N TRP A 351 7.52 14.35 -13.83
CA TRP A 351 8.17 13.79 -12.64
C TRP A 351 8.47 12.29 -12.77
N ALA A 352 8.28 11.69 -13.95
CA ALA A 352 8.46 10.26 -14.15
C ALA A 352 9.91 9.82 -14.39
N ALA A 353 10.80 10.78 -14.67
CA ALA A 353 12.23 10.54 -14.82
C ALA A 353 12.94 10.89 -13.51
N GLY A 354 13.70 9.95 -12.96
CA GLY A 354 14.46 10.17 -11.73
C GLY A 354 14.96 8.87 -11.12
N CYS A 355 15.56 8.99 -9.92
CA CYS A 355 16.02 7.84 -9.13
C CYS A 355 14.86 7.30 -8.28
N HIS A 356 14.04 6.46 -8.90
CA HIS A 356 12.92 5.77 -8.27
C HIS A 356 12.60 4.47 -9.04
N PRO A 357 11.97 3.47 -8.41
CA PRO A 357 11.70 2.18 -9.06
C PRO A 357 10.45 2.19 -9.96
N PHE A 358 9.58 3.19 -9.86
CA PHE A 358 8.35 3.30 -10.65
C PHE A 358 8.63 3.48 -12.16
N GLY A 359 7.85 2.80 -13.00
CA GLY A 359 7.95 2.82 -14.46
C GLY A 359 7.04 3.85 -15.10
N PRO A 360 7.08 4.02 -16.44
CA PRO A 360 7.94 3.34 -17.40
C PRO A 360 9.25 4.10 -17.69
N PHE A 361 9.40 5.34 -17.22
CA PHE A 361 10.50 6.23 -17.64
C PHE A 361 11.76 6.17 -16.77
N SER A 362 11.67 5.71 -15.52
CA SER A 362 12.87 5.37 -14.73
C SER A 362 13.34 3.95 -15.05
N ASN A 363 14.57 3.59 -14.66
CA ASN A 363 15.13 2.24 -14.80
C ASN A 363 16.03 1.86 -13.61
N THR A 364 15.76 2.43 -12.43
CA THR A 364 16.60 2.22 -11.24
C THR A 364 15.88 1.38 -10.20
N SER A 365 16.55 0.42 -9.56
CA SER A 365 16.02 -0.32 -8.40
C SER A 365 16.25 0.40 -7.07
N ARG A 366 16.67 1.67 -7.10
CA ARG A 366 17.05 2.46 -5.92
C ARG A 366 16.01 3.52 -5.62
N ILE A 367 15.92 3.90 -4.34
CA ILE A 367 15.02 4.93 -3.86
C ILE A 367 15.84 6.18 -3.52
N SER A 368 15.48 7.32 -4.10
CA SER A 368 16.10 8.61 -3.77
C SER A 368 15.82 9.03 -2.33
N GLN A 369 16.71 9.85 -1.76
CA GLN A 369 16.55 10.39 -0.40
C GLN A 369 15.21 11.13 -0.22
N MET A 370 14.75 11.83 -1.27
CA MET A 370 13.48 12.58 -1.20
C MET A 370 12.27 11.66 -1.01
N LEU A 371 12.27 10.49 -1.66
CA LEU A 371 11.22 9.49 -1.47
C LEU A 371 11.35 8.76 -0.13
N GLN A 372 12.56 8.61 0.40
CA GLN A 372 12.79 8.09 1.76
C GLN A 372 12.16 9.05 2.80
N ASP A 373 12.43 10.34 2.68
CA ASP A 373 11.85 11.37 3.56
C ASP A 373 10.32 11.39 3.49
N VAL A 374 9.75 11.22 2.29
CA VAL A 374 8.30 11.10 2.09
C VAL A 374 7.74 9.86 2.80
N ALA A 375 8.41 8.69 2.68
CA ALA A 375 7.95 7.46 3.33
C ALA A 375 7.95 7.58 4.87
N LEU A 376 9.00 8.18 5.44
CA LEU A 376 9.07 8.44 6.88
C LEU A 376 7.98 9.42 7.33
N ARG A 377 7.71 10.47 6.54
CA ARG A 377 6.62 11.40 6.81
C ARG A 377 5.26 10.73 6.75
N ASN A 378 5.02 9.89 5.74
CA ASN A 378 3.77 9.15 5.58
C ASN A 378 3.51 8.27 6.81
N THR A 379 4.57 7.62 7.33
CA THR A 379 4.50 6.84 8.57
C THR A 379 4.08 7.68 9.77
N ILE A 380 4.63 8.89 9.93
CA ILE A 380 4.23 9.82 11.00
C ILE A 380 2.76 10.22 10.86
N TYR A 381 2.33 10.59 9.65
CA TYR A 381 0.93 10.97 9.40
C TYR A 381 -0.05 9.82 9.67
N ALA A 382 0.30 8.61 9.23
CA ALA A 382 -0.54 7.45 9.46
C ALA A 382 -0.66 7.10 10.96
N ARG A 383 0.43 7.27 11.75
CA ARG A 383 0.38 7.09 13.21
C ARG A 383 -0.51 8.13 13.90
N VAL A 384 -0.43 9.39 13.49
CA VAL A 384 -1.29 10.45 14.03
C VAL A 384 -2.76 10.20 13.65
N ASP A 385 -3.04 9.84 12.40
CA ASP A 385 -4.40 9.54 11.95
C ASP A 385 -4.98 8.32 12.69
N SER A 386 -4.19 7.26 12.86
CA SER A 386 -4.56 6.08 13.65
C SER A 386 -4.91 6.42 15.10
N ALA A 387 -4.10 7.24 15.76
CA ALA A 387 -4.37 7.71 17.11
C ALA A 387 -5.66 8.54 17.17
N LEU A 388 -5.89 9.43 16.20
CA LEU A 388 -7.11 10.23 16.10
C LEU A 388 -8.35 9.36 15.88
N ARG A 389 -8.28 8.34 15.01
CA ARG A 389 -9.37 7.37 14.81
C ARG A 389 -9.66 6.62 16.09
N THR A 390 -8.64 6.08 16.75
CA THR A 390 -8.80 5.39 18.04
C THR A 390 -9.45 6.29 19.10
N ILE A 391 -9.06 7.57 19.18
CA ILE A 391 -9.68 8.55 20.09
C ILE A 391 -11.14 8.82 19.71
N ARG A 392 -11.46 8.91 18.42
CA ARG A 392 -12.84 9.09 17.94
C ARG A 392 -13.70 7.87 18.28
N ASP A 393 -13.21 6.67 17.99
CA ASP A 393 -13.91 5.40 18.23
C ASP A 393 -14.16 5.19 19.74
N THR A 394 -13.16 5.46 20.57
CA THR A 394 -13.32 5.39 22.03
C THR A 394 -14.27 6.46 22.56
N SER A 395 -14.21 7.68 22.02
CA SER A 395 -15.17 8.75 22.38
C SER A 395 -16.60 8.36 22.00
N GLU A 396 -16.81 7.77 20.82
CA GLU A 396 -18.11 7.27 20.40
C GLU A 396 -18.60 6.10 21.28
N ALA A 397 -17.71 5.17 21.64
CA ALA A 397 -18.03 4.06 22.54
C ALA A 397 -18.38 4.54 23.97
N VAL A 398 -17.68 5.54 24.49
CA VAL A 398 -18.01 6.12 25.80
C VAL A 398 -19.33 6.88 25.73
N GLN A 399 -19.62 7.55 24.60
CA GLN A 399 -20.91 8.22 24.42
C GLN A 399 -22.07 7.24 24.27
N SER A 400 -21.89 6.13 23.57
CA SER A 400 -22.91 5.08 23.48
C SER A 400 -23.19 4.47 24.84
N PHE A 401 -22.14 4.15 25.61
CA PHE A 401 -22.26 3.71 27.00
C PHE A 401 -22.99 4.74 27.87
N ALA A 402 -22.58 6.02 27.83
CA ALA A 402 -23.22 7.06 28.61
C ALA A 402 -24.70 7.24 28.23
N ALA A 403 -25.05 7.10 26.96
CA ALA A 403 -26.44 7.20 26.51
C ALA A 403 -27.30 6.00 26.96
N GLU A 404 -26.71 4.80 27.03
CA GLU A 404 -27.41 3.58 27.46
C GLU A 404 -27.58 3.49 28.98
N TYR A 405 -26.56 3.91 29.74
CA TYR A 405 -26.50 3.66 31.19
C TYR A 405 -26.67 4.91 32.07
N LEU A 406 -26.52 6.12 31.52
CA LEU A 406 -26.60 7.37 32.29
C LEU A 406 -27.76 8.26 31.83
N LYS A 407 -28.42 8.93 32.78
CA LYS A 407 -29.44 9.97 32.55
C LYS A 407 -29.08 11.21 33.37
N THR A 408 -29.53 12.38 32.93
CA THR A 408 -29.46 13.55 33.81
C THR A 408 -30.40 13.35 35.00
N PRO A 409 -30.17 14.01 36.15
CA PRO A 409 -31.06 13.95 37.31
C PRO A 409 -32.51 14.41 37.03
N LEU A 410 -32.76 15.03 35.87
CA LEU A 410 -34.09 15.43 35.40
C LEU A 410 -34.68 14.43 34.38
N GLY A 411 -34.09 13.25 34.23
CA GLY A 411 -34.57 12.19 33.34
C GLY A 411 -34.22 12.36 31.86
N GLU A 412 -33.52 13.43 31.49
CA GLU A 412 -33.17 13.68 30.08
C GLU A 412 -32.06 12.73 29.60
N PRO A 413 -32.15 12.22 28.36
CA PRO A 413 -31.09 11.41 27.77
C PRO A 413 -29.81 12.25 27.61
N VAL A 414 -28.66 11.66 27.94
CA VAL A 414 -27.34 12.30 27.82
C VAL A 414 -27.03 12.70 26.37
N LYS A 415 -27.62 12.01 25.40
CA LYS A 415 -27.59 12.37 23.98
C LYS A 415 -28.69 13.38 23.69
N GLY A 416 -28.32 14.63 23.41
CA GLY A 416 -29.28 15.61 22.88
C GLY A 416 -29.89 15.12 21.56
N LYS A 417 -31.16 15.48 21.29
CA LYS A 417 -31.86 15.12 20.04
C LYS A 417 -30.99 15.47 18.82
N LYS A 418 -30.91 14.54 17.85
CA LYS A 418 -30.08 14.59 16.62
C LYS A 418 -30.13 15.92 15.83
N ASN A 419 -31.13 16.77 16.07
CA ASN A 419 -31.36 18.01 15.31
C ASN A 419 -30.63 19.24 15.87
N LYS A 420 -29.80 19.10 16.92
CA LYS A 420 -28.92 20.19 17.38
C LYS A 420 -27.51 19.96 16.85
N SER A 421 -27.12 20.72 15.83
CA SER A 421 -25.78 20.74 15.23
C SER A 421 -24.64 21.10 16.19
N THR A 422 -24.97 21.51 17.42
CA THR A 422 -24.06 21.97 18.47
C THR A 422 -24.27 21.23 19.80
N THR A 423 -24.59 19.94 19.75
CA THR A 423 -24.56 19.13 20.98
C THR A 423 -23.11 18.79 21.31
N GLU A 424 -22.47 19.62 22.15
CA GLU A 424 -21.15 19.35 22.75
C GLU A 424 -21.11 17.92 23.27
N LEU A 425 -20.10 17.13 22.87
CA LEU A 425 -19.95 15.75 23.30
C LEU A 425 -19.90 15.73 24.83
N TRP A 426 -20.55 14.75 25.47
CA TRP A 426 -20.61 14.73 26.94
C TRP A 426 -19.21 14.70 27.58
N LEU A 427 -18.24 14.05 26.94
CA LEU A 427 -16.83 14.11 27.31
C LEU A 427 -16.26 15.54 27.26
N GLU A 428 -16.58 16.31 26.22
CA GLU A 428 -16.13 17.70 26.11
C GLU A 428 -16.69 18.58 27.22
N LYS A 429 -17.87 18.26 27.77
CA LYS A 429 -18.42 18.98 28.93
C LYS A 429 -17.53 18.84 30.17
N PHE A 430 -16.94 17.66 30.43
CA PHE A 430 -15.98 17.50 31.54
C PHE A 430 -14.70 18.29 31.35
N TYR A 431 -14.16 18.30 30.13
CA TYR A 431 -12.87 18.92 29.88
C TYR A 431 -12.95 20.44 29.71
N LYS A 432 -14.05 20.98 29.17
CA LYS A 432 -14.18 22.41 28.85
C LYS A 432 -14.91 23.24 29.92
N LYS A 433 -15.77 22.64 30.76
CA LYS A 433 -16.58 23.39 31.73
C LYS A 433 -16.54 22.73 33.10
N THR A 434 -16.08 23.47 34.11
CA THR A 434 -16.45 23.21 35.51
C THR A 434 -17.95 23.49 35.63
N THR A 435 -18.80 22.49 35.39
CA THR A 435 -20.25 22.66 35.47
C THR A 435 -20.70 22.49 36.92
N ASN A 436 -21.49 23.42 37.44
CA ASN A 436 -22.20 23.30 38.73
C ASN A 436 -23.44 22.39 38.66
N LEU A 437 -23.64 21.71 37.53
CA LEU A 437 -24.75 20.76 37.35
C LEU A 437 -24.37 19.42 37.98
N PRO A 438 -25.32 18.69 38.59
CA PRO A 438 -25.03 17.37 39.13
C PRO A 438 -24.64 16.41 38.01
N GLU A 439 -23.64 15.58 38.29
CA GLU A 439 -23.19 14.52 37.40
C GLU A 439 -24.37 13.57 37.07
N PRO A 440 -24.41 12.98 35.87
CA PRO A 440 -25.50 12.10 35.51
C PRO A 440 -25.46 10.82 36.32
N PHE A 441 -26.65 10.29 36.59
CA PHE A 441 -26.85 9.14 37.46
C PHE A 441 -27.21 7.89 36.67
N PRO A 442 -26.98 6.70 37.25
CA PRO A 442 -27.49 5.44 36.70
C PRO A 442 -29.01 5.51 36.56
N HIS A 443 -29.54 4.89 35.51
CA HIS A 443 -30.98 4.88 35.20
C HIS A 443 -31.85 4.47 36.40
N GLU A 444 -31.46 3.41 37.12
CA GLU A 444 -32.19 2.91 38.29
C GLU A 444 -32.32 3.95 39.42
N LEU A 445 -31.29 4.79 39.58
CA LEU A 445 -31.27 5.81 40.62
C LEU A 445 -32.14 7.01 40.23
N VAL A 446 -32.13 7.41 38.96
CA VAL A 446 -33.03 8.45 38.43
C VAL A 446 -34.49 8.00 38.51
N GLU A 447 -34.81 6.76 38.12
CA GLU A 447 -36.19 6.24 38.21
C GLU A 447 -36.70 6.15 39.66
N ARG A 448 -35.81 5.86 40.62
CA ARG A 448 -36.16 5.89 42.04
C ARG A 448 -36.44 7.32 42.52
N LEU A 449 -35.64 8.29 42.07
CA LEU A 449 -35.83 9.71 42.41
C LEU A 449 -37.10 10.28 41.77
N GLU A 450 -37.38 9.96 40.50
CA GLU A 450 -38.62 10.35 39.81
C GLU A 450 -39.87 9.77 40.46
N LYS A 451 -39.78 8.59 41.08
CA LYS A 451 -40.90 8.00 41.85
C LYS A 451 -41.04 8.59 43.26
N TYR A 452 -39.99 9.21 43.78
CA TYR A 452 -39.95 9.78 45.14
C TYR A 452 -40.39 11.24 45.18
N LEU A 453 -40.19 11.97 44.08
CA LEU A 453 -40.69 13.32 43.81
C LEU A 453 -42.11 13.26 43.25
#